data_AF-A0A218WJF0-F1
#
_entry.id   AF-A0A218WJF0-F1
#
_cell.length_a   1.000
_cell.length_b   1.000
_cell.length_c   1.000
_cell.angle_alpha   90.00
_cell.angle_beta   90.00
_cell.angle_gamma   90.00
#
_symmetry.space_group_name_H-M   'P 1'
#
loop_
_entity.id
_entity.type
_entity.pdbx_description
1 polymer ?
#
loop_
_entity_poly.entity_id
_entity_poly.type
_entity_poly.pdbx_seq_one_letter_code
_entity_poly.pdbx_strand_id
1 'polypeptide(L)'
;MLISSPFEALEILVLGSLMGRQGSPRSPRPGIQKPSLSSGCDPPPLGRRVPGGEWNKSAPTSGSKSEPAKVCVKGVYAGKRQNWLHRHLRTIVFTLGWIGLMFVFDSCMVSIVKYTLISKNASLPRESSESKEDGGINGGDRKPVIEMYSQLVNSASASLAKVFEEEPASLWEEPYREASQWKPCAHRTLPSNHEEGNAGESNGYIIVSANGGLNQQRVAICNAVAVASLLNATLVLPRFLYSNVWKDPSQFGDIYQEECFVKTLEDDIEIVKELPPALRFLNIEAIGSQITDADLDKEAKPVDYIRTVLPLLLKNGVVHFLGFGNRLGFDPLPFHLQRLRCKCNFHALKFTPKIQKVGALLVSRIRKFKAARSTMIDKQLLGNYAPIRNSLSPDGETSRYLALHLRFEEDMVAYSQCEFGGGESERKELQAYRESHFPLLMERLKNSKQVSPTELRMLGRCPLTPEEAALVLAGLGFKRSTHIYLAGSQVYGGESRMRPLTGLYPNLVTKETLLTPSELSPFRNFSSQLAALDFIVCATADVFAMTDSGSQLSSLVSGFRAYYGGGQAPTLRPNKKRLAAIMSENNTMDWNNFKYRVRKMIEEGQKVRARKFGRSIYRQPRCPECMCKSYY
;
A
#
# COMPACT_ATOMS: atom_id res chain seq x y z
N MET A 1 -29.01 20.99 -11.38
CA MET A 1 -29.24 19.52 -11.40
C MET A 1 -28.09 18.87 -10.66
N LEU A 2 -28.34 17.75 -9.95
CA LEU A 2 -27.33 17.08 -9.12
C LEU A 2 -26.70 15.91 -9.89
N ILE A 3 -25.41 15.99 -10.17
CA ILE A 3 -24.61 14.83 -10.60
C ILE A 3 -23.53 14.61 -9.53
N SER A 4 -23.89 13.84 -8.51
CA SER A 4 -22.99 13.43 -7.43
C SER A 4 -22.15 12.26 -7.91
N SER A 5 -20.81 12.38 -7.92
CA SER A 5 -19.89 11.26 -8.19
C SER A 5 -19.46 10.57 -6.87
N PRO A 6 -19.87 9.31 -6.58
CA PRO A 6 -19.88 8.80 -5.21
C PRO A 6 -18.76 7.77 -4.87
N PHE A 7 -17.52 7.97 -5.32
CA PHE A 7 -16.51 6.86 -5.37
C PHE A 7 -15.25 6.93 -4.47
N GLU A 8 -14.99 7.99 -3.70
CA GLU A 8 -13.72 8.10 -2.94
C GLU A 8 -13.57 7.09 -1.77
N ALA A 9 -14.67 6.54 -1.25
CA ALA A 9 -14.67 5.47 -0.25
C ALA A 9 -13.92 4.20 -0.70
N LEU A 10 -13.68 4.04 -2.00
CA LEU A 10 -13.12 2.83 -2.59
C LEU A 10 -11.58 2.78 -2.52
N GLU A 11 -10.89 3.89 -2.31
CA GLU A 11 -9.43 4.00 -2.40
C GLU A 11 -8.68 3.85 -1.06
N ILE A 12 -9.35 3.96 0.09
CA ILE A 12 -8.66 4.08 1.40
C ILE A 12 -7.91 2.81 1.82
N LEU A 13 -8.46 1.59 1.61
CA LEU A 13 -7.76 0.36 2.02
C LEU A 13 -8.29 -0.95 1.40
N VAL A 14 -7.66 -1.44 0.32
CA VAL A 14 -7.68 -2.88 -0.07
C VAL A 14 -6.26 -3.40 -0.31
N LEU A 15 -5.41 -3.34 0.72
CA LEU A 15 -4.08 -3.99 0.73
C LEU A 15 -4.04 -5.28 1.58
N GLY A 16 -5.21 -5.78 1.98
CA GLY A 16 -5.38 -6.71 3.10
C GLY A 16 -6.44 -7.80 2.97
N SER A 17 -6.78 -8.27 1.76
CA SER A 17 -7.58 -9.49 1.58
C SER A 17 -7.20 -10.29 0.32
N LEU A 18 -6.24 -11.20 0.47
CA LEU A 18 -6.33 -12.48 -0.26
C LEU A 18 -7.44 -13.28 0.44
N MET A 19 -8.60 -13.40 -0.19
CA MET A 19 -9.55 -14.45 0.22
C MET A 19 -9.00 -15.81 -0.16
N GLY A 20 -9.28 -16.82 0.65
CA GLY A 20 -8.66 -18.14 0.51
C GLY A 20 -9.06 -18.83 -0.80
N ARG A 21 -8.08 -19.18 -1.63
CA ARG A 21 -8.29 -20.16 -2.71
C ARG A 21 -8.43 -21.54 -2.09
N GLN A 22 -9.66 -22.06 -1.98
CA GLN A 22 -9.87 -23.50 -1.87
C GLN A 22 -9.59 -24.20 -3.22
N GLY A 23 -9.34 -25.51 -3.14
CA GLY A 23 -8.57 -26.26 -4.12
C GLY A 23 -9.08 -26.31 -5.56
N SER A 24 -8.12 -26.40 -6.47
CA SER A 24 -8.21 -27.20 -7.70
C SER A 24 -6.83 -27.80 -7.99
N PRO A 25 -6.77 -28.97 -8.67
CA PRO A 25 -5.71 -29.96 -8.42
C PRO A 25 -4.33 -29.59 -8.95
N ARG A 26 -3.30 -30.13 -8.30
CA ARG A 26 -1.90 -30.04 -8.73
C ARG A 26 -1.61 -31.07 -9.83
N SER A 27 -0.97 -30.64 -10.92
CA SER A 27 -0.14 -31.47 -11.78
C SER A 27 1.36 -31.23 -11.46
N PRO A 28 2.25 -32.21 -11.71
CA PRO A 28 3.58 -32.23 -11.11
C PRO A 28 4.61 -31.31 -11.80
N ARG A 29 5.60 -30.84 -11.02
CA ARG A 29 6.87 -30.30 -11.56
C ARG A 29 7.85 -31.46 -11.82
N PRO A 30 8.68 -31.39 -12.88
CA PRO A 30 9.89 -32.19 -12.97
C PRO A 30 10.86 -31.87 -11.81
N GLY A 31 11.58 -32.88 -11.34
CA GLY A 31 12.62 -32.71 -10.32
C GLY A 31 13.95 -32.25 -10.94
N ILE A 32 14.67 -31.37 -10.24
CA ILE A 32 16.07 -31.02 -10.55
C ILE A 32 16.95 -31.79 -9.57
N GLN A 33 17.74 -32.74 -10.07
CA GLN A 33 18.77 -33.41 -9.28
C GLN A 33 19.98 -32.49 -9.08
N LYS A 34 20.61 -32.57 -7.89
CA LYS A 34 21.94 -32.02 -7.64
C LYS A 34 22.99 -33.12 -7.81
N PRO A 35 24.13 -32.86 -8.46
CA PRO A 35 25.39 -33.52 -8.17
C PRO A 35 26.20 -32.73 -7.12
N SER A 36 27.12 -33.39 -6.42
CA SER A 36 28.08 -32.74 -5.52
C SER A 36 29.35 -33.57 -5.33
N LEU A 37 30.49 -33.03 -5.79
CA LEU A 37 31.88 -33.49 -5.54
C LEU A 37 32.23 -34.90 -6.12
N SER A 38 33.48 -35.22 -6.49
CA SER A 38 34.77 -34.49 -6.42
C SER A 38 35.85 -35.09 -7.36
N SER A 39 37.00 -34.39 -7.48
CA SER A 39 38.37 -34.88 -7.82
C SER A 39 38.76 -35.21 -9.29
N GLY A 40 40.05 -35.00 -9.62
CA GLY A 40 40.71 -35.24 -10.92
C GLY A 40 40.62 -34.04 -11.89
N CYS A 41 41.64 -33.22 -12.22
CA CYS A 41 43.09 -33.36 -12.49
C CYS A 41 43.46 -33.66 -13.96
N ASP A 42 43.71 -32.57 -14.70
CA ASP A 42 44.63 -32.34 -15.84
C ASP A 42 44.44 -33.00 -17.25
N PRO A 43 45.00 -32.40 -18.35
CA PRO A 43 44.77 -32.76 -19.77
C PRO A 43 46.09 -33.19 -20.48
N PRO A 44 46.33 -33.10 -21.83
CA PRO A 44 45.50 -32.96 -23.05
C PRO A 44 45.79 -34.15 -24.05
N PRO A 45 46.16 -34.04 -25.37
CA PRO A 45 45.69 -33.27 -26.55
C PRO A 45 45.40 -34.12 -27.86
N LEU A 46 44.98 -33.44 -28.95
CA LEU A 46 45.31 -33.66 -30.40
C LEU A 46 44.78 -34.85 -31.27
N GLY A 47 44.49 -34.52 -32.56
CA GLY A 47 44.36 -35.44 -33.74
C GLY A 47 42.93 -35.54 -34.35
N ARG A 48 42.54 -35.14 -35.58
CA ARG A 48 43.11 -34.97 -36.96
C ARG A 48 42.87 -36.15 -37.94
N ARG A 49 41.83 -36.08 -38.81
CA ARG A 49 41.88 -36.41 -40.27
C ARG A 49 40.58 -36.12 -41.08
N VAL A 50 40.76 -35.92 -42.41
CA VAL A 50 39.88 -35.40 -43.51
C VAL A 50 40.61 -35.73 -44.86
N PRO A 51 40.07 -35.78 -46.13
CA PRO A 51 38.73 -35.50 -46.73
C PRO A 51 38.15 -36.63 -47.67
N GLY A 52 37.06 -36.33 -48.42
CA GLY A 52 36.62 -36.96 -49.70
C GLY A 52 35.35 -37.83 -49.62
N GLY A 53 34.37 -37.82 -50.56
CA GLY A 53 34.12 -37.08 -51.82
C GLY A 53 33.01 -37.79 -52.65
N GLU A 54 32.46 -37.34 -53.79
CA GLU A 54 32.43 -36.04 -54.49
C GLU A 54 31.39 -36.09 -55.68
N TRP A 55 30.81 -34.94 -56.12
CA TRP A 55 30.13 -34.69 -57.44
C TRP A 55 28.81 -35.46 -57.77
N ASN A 56 27.88 -35.05 -58.69
CA ASN A 56 27.52 -33.75 -59.30
C ASN A 56 26.04 -33.69 -59.78
N LYS A 57 25.57 -32.47 -60.11
CA LYS A 57 24.28 -31.98 -60.68
C LYS A 57 23.50 -32.87 -61.69
N SER A 58 22.15 -32.79 -61.69
CA SER A 58 21.32 -32.18 -62.78
C SER A 58 19.79 -32.22 -62.51
N ALA A 59 19.01 -31.40 -63.25
CA ALA A 59 17.53 -31.32 -63.33
C ALA A 59 17.16 -31.14 -64.84
N PRO A 60 15.94 -30.75 -65.33
CA PRO A 60 14.61 -30.48 -64.72
C PRO A 60 13.39 -31.01 -65.57
N THR A 61 12.17 -30.45 -65.35
CA THR A 61 11.04 -30.15 -66.32
C THR A 61 9.60 -30.69 -66.06
N SER A 62 8.60 -29.82 -66.37
CA SER A 62 7.16 -29.95 -66.78
C SER A 62 6.28 -31.21 -66.54
N GLY A 63 4.94 -31.16 -66.46
CA GLY A 63 3.97 -30.03 -66.48
C GLY A 63 2.52 -30.39 -66.96
N SER A 64 1.54 -29.48 -66.76
CA SER A 64 0.11 -29.52 -67.23
C SER A 64 -0.90 -30.41 -66.43
N LYS A 65 -2.10 -29.88 -66.06
CA LYS A 65 -3.48 -30.01 -66.66
C LYS A 65 -4.16 -31.40 -66.45
N SER A 66 -5.48 -31.56 -66.21
CA SER A 66 -6.64 -30.63 -66.02
C SER A 66 -7.84 -31.32 -65.30
N GLU A 67 -8.84 -30.54 -64.87
CA GLU A 67 -10.19 -30.96 -64.40
C GLU A 67 -11.09 -31.51 -65.56
N PRO A 68 -12.34 -32.07 -65.37
CA PRO A 68 -13.33 -31.73 -64.31
C PRO A 68 -14.30 -32.82 -63.73
N ALA A 69 -14.94 -32.43 -62.62
CA ALA A 69 -16.34 -32.67 -62.17
C ALA A 69 -17.03 -34.08 -62.21
N LYS A 70 -17.52 -34.51 -61.03
CA LYS A 70 -18.93 -34.95 -60.83
C LYS A 70 -19.35 -34.94 -59.35
N VAL A 71 -20.66 -34.86 -59.09
CA VAL A 71 -21.28 -34.57 -57.79
C VAL A 71 -21.77 -35.85 -57.07
N CYS A 72 -21.61 -35.91 -55.74
CA CYS A 72 -22.55 -36.62 -54.87
C CYS A 72 -22.54 -36.02 -53.44
N VAL A 73 -23.70 -36.00 -52.77
CA VAL A 73 -23.89 -35.41 -51.43
C VAL A 73 -24.47 -36.44 -50.47
N LYS A 74 -23.80 -36.66 -49.33
CA LYS A 74 -24.41 -36.99 -48.03
C LYS A 74 -23.34 -36.98 -46.92
N GLY A 75 -23.65 -36.36 -45.78
CA GLY A 75 -22.76 -36.33 -44.61
C GLY A 75 -23.27 -37.21 -43.47
N VAL A 76 -22.34 -37.77 -42.68
CA VAL A 76 -22.61 -38.42 -41.38
C VAL A 76 -21.49 -38.06 -40.42
N TYR A 77 -21.82 -37.45 -39.27
CA TYR A 77 -20.86 -37.23 -38.18
C TYR A 77 -21.51 -37.34 -36.78
N ALA A 78 -22.18 -38.47 -36.53
CA ALA A 78 -22.76 -38.79 -35.23
C ALA A 78 -22.42 -40.25 -34.84
N GLY A 79 -21.30 -40.47 -34.13
CA GLY A 79 -20.84 -41.85 -33.88
C GLY A 79 -19.64 -42.07 -32.94
N LYS A 80 -19.28 -41.13 -32.05
CA LYS A 80 -18.14 -41.32 -31.12
C LYS A 80 -18.36 -40.90 -29.64
N ARG A 81 -19.60 -40.61 -29.21
CA ARG A 81 -19.85 -40.03 -27.86
C ARG A 81 -20.18 -41.04 -26.74
N GLN A 82 -20.73 -42.23 -27.04
CA GLN A 82 -21.20 -43.16 -25.99
C GLN A 82 -20.07 -43.90 -25.24
N ASN A 83 -19.00 -44.32 -25.92
CA ASN A 83 -17.98 -45.21 -25.31
C ASN A 83 -17.08 -44.52 -24.24
N TRP A 84 -17.10 -43.19 -24.14
CA TRP A 84 -16.38 -42.48 -23.08
C TRP A 84 -17.13 -42.51 -21.74
N LEU A 85 -18.45 -42.24 -21.77
CA LEU A 85 -19.26 -42.07 -20.56
C LEU A 85 -19.27 -43.35 -19.70
N HIS A 86 -19.40 -44.52 -20.34
CA HIS A 86 -19.47 -45.80 -19.64
C HIS A 86 -18.17 -46.18 -18.93
N ARG A 87 -16.99 -45.79 -19.46
CA ARG A 87 -15.68 -46.08 -18.84
C ARG A 87 -15.44 -45.27 -17.57
N HIS A 88 -15.91 -44.04 -17.49
CA HIS A 88 -15.65 -43.16 -16.35
C HIS A 88 -16.73 -43.22 -15.26
N LEU A 89 -17.92 -43.79 -15.54
CA LEU A 89 -19.02 -43.87 -14.57
C LEU A 89 -18.63 -44.60 -13.27
N ARG A 90 -17.88 -45.72 -13.36
CA ARG A 90 -17.37 -46.45 -12.18
C ARG A 90 -16.45 -45.59 -11.31
N THR A 91 -15.58 -44.78 -11.93
CA THR A 91 -14.67 -43.87 -11.21
C THR A 91 -15.44 -42.75 -10.52
N ILE A 92 -16.43 -42.16 -11.21
CA ILE A 92 -17.28 -41.08 -10.67
C ILE A 92 -18.06 -41.57 -9.45
N VAL A 93 -18.71 -42.74 -9.53
CA VAL A 93 -19.43 -43.36 -8.40
C VAL A 93 -18.49 -43.61 -7.21
N PHE A 94 -17.28 -44.12 -7.43
CA PHE A 94 -16.29 -44.29 -6.36
C PHE A 94 -15.88 -42.97 -5.71
N THR A 95 -15.66 -41.90 -6.49
CA THR A 95 -15.31 -40.58 -5.93
C THR A 95 -16.45 -39.95 -5.13
N LEU A 96 -17.70 -40.10 -5.58
CA LEU A 96 -18.87 -39.59 -4.86
C LEU A 96 -19.11 -40.36 -3.55
N GLY A 97 -18.94 -41.70 -3.57
CA GLY A 97 -19.00 -42.52 -2.36
C GLY A 97 -17.93 -42.15 -1.33
N TRP A 98 -16.69 -41.90 -1.77
CA TRP A 98 -15.61 -41.43 -0.89
C TRP A 98 -15.87 -40.04 -0.30
N ILE A 99 -16.40 -39.11 -1.08
CA ILE A 99 -16.79 -37.78 -0.58
C ILE A 99 -17.90 -37.90 0.47
N GLY A 100 -18.92 -38.74 0.23
CA GLY A 100 -19.97 -39.03 1.20
C GLY A 100 -19.42 -39.62 2.51
N LEU A 101 -18.48 -40.56 2.42
CA LEU A 101 -17.84 -41.17 3.59
C LEU A 101 -17.09 -40.15 4.46
N MET A 102 -16.39 -39.19 3.84
CA MET A 102 -15.72 -38.09 4.55
C MET A 102 -16.71 -37.18 5.29
N PHE A 103 -17.83 -36.81 4.66
CA PHE A 103 -18.87 -36.01 5.33
C PHE A 103 -19.53 -36.74 6.51
N VAL A 104 -19.73 -38.06 6.41
CA VAL A 104 -20.21 -38.87 7.54
C VAL A 104 -19.17 -38.89 8.67
N PHE A 105 -17.89 -39.07 8.34
CA PHE A 105 -16.80 -39.11 9.33
C PHE A 105 -16.66 -37.77 10.08
N ASP A 106 -16.65 -36.63 9.36
CA ASP A 106 -16.63 -35.30 9.98
C ASP A 106 -17.84 -35.07 10.91
N SER A 107 -19.04 -35.52 10.51
CA SER A 107 -20.25 -35.42 11.33
C SER A 107 -20.16 -36.26 12.61
N CYS A 108 -19.60 -37.47 12.53
CA CYS A 108 -19.28 -38.28 13.71
C CYS A 108 -18.25 -37.60 14.62
N MET A 109 -17.18 -37.04 14.06
CA MET A 109 -16.13 -36.34 14.84
C MET A 109 -16.70 -35.11 15.57
N VAL A 110 -17.54 -34.29 14.91
CA VAL A 110 -18.24 -33.16 15.55
C VAL A 110 -19.16 -33.63 16.67
N SER A 111 -19.80 -34.80 16.52
CA SER A 111 -20.68 -35.38 17.55
C SER A 111 -19.90 -35.87 18.77
N ILE A 112 -18.75 -36.53 18.57
CA ILE A 112 -17.85 -36.97 19.64
C ILE A 112 -17.26 -35.76 20.40
N VAL A 113 -16.86 -34.70 19.69
CA VAL A 113 -16.38 -33.45 20.30
C VAL A 113 -17.49 -32.77 21.10
N LYS A 114 -18.73 -32.72 20.61
CA LYS A 114 -19.87 -32.21 21.41
C LYS A 114 -20.12 -33.03 22.68
N TYR A 115 -20.10 -34.35 22.58
CA TYR A 115 -20.34 -35.23 23.73
C TYR A 115 -19.26 -35.07 24.82
N THR A 116 -17.99 -34.96 24.43
CA THR A 116 -16.87 -34.70 25.37
C THR A 116 -16.80 -33.26 25.89
N LEU A 117 -17.43 -32.29 25.22
CA LEU A 117 -17.63 -30.95 25.78
C LEU A 117 -18.75 -30.94 26.83
N ILE A 118 -19.85 -31.64 26.57
CA ILE A 118 -21.02 -31.72 27.46
C ILE A 118 -20.68 -32.50 28.74
N SER A 119 -20.00 -33.64 28.65
CA SER A 119 -19.65 -34.43 29.84
C SER A 119 -18.70 -33.71 30.81
N LYS A 120 -17.84 -32.81 30.32
CA LYS A 120 -16.97 -31.97 31.16
C LYS A 120 -17.69 -30.85 31.90
N ASN A 121 -18.88 -30.46 31.47
CA ASN A 121 -19.68 -29.42 32.13
C ASN A 121 -20.69 -30.01 33.16
N ALA A 122 -20.74 -31.32 33.33
CA ALA A 122 -21.73 -32.01 34.15
C ALA A 122 -21.26 -32.33 35.59
N SER A 123 -20.03 -31.94 35.97
CA SER A 123 -19.39 -32.38 37.23
C SER A 123 -18.87 -31.23 38.08
N LEU A 124 -19.73 -30.65 38.92
CA LEU A 124 -19.44 -30.10 40.27
C LEU A 124 -20.79 -29.77 40.96
N PRO A 125 -20.91 -29.85 42.31
CA PRO A 125 -22.22 -29.77 42.99
C PRO A 125 -22.88 -28.39 43.02
N ARG A 126 -24.18 -28.39 43.31
CA ARG A 126 -25.04 -27.21 43.47
C ARG A 126 -25.66 -27.21 44.87
N GLU A 127 -25.07 -26.46 45.79
CA GLU A 127 -25.72 -26.13 47.07
C GLU A 127 -26.66 -24.93 46.92
N SER A 128 -27.58 -24.78 47.87
CA SER A 128 -28.77 -23.93 47.74
C SER A 128 -29.04 -23.10 49.00
N SER A 129 -29.23 -21.80 48.81
CA SER A 129 -30.02 -20.96 49.72
C SER A 129 -30.70 -19.85 48.93
N GLU A 130 -31.96 -19.57 49.26
CA GLU A 130 -32.73 -18.44 48.72
C GLU A 130 -32.79 -17.31 49.73
N SER A 131 -32.63 -16.07 49.26
CA SER A 131 -33.35 -14.92 49.80
C SER A 131 -33.52 -13.85 48.71
N LYS A 132 -34.58 -13.05 48.81
CA LYS A 132 -34.93 -11.95 47.91
C LYS A 132 -34.38 -10.65 48.54
N GLU A 133 -34.02 -9.58 47.81
CA GLU A 133 -34.95 -8.68 47.12
C GLU A 133 -34.22 -7.63 46.25
N ASP A 134 -34.90 -7.17 45.20
CA ASP A 134 -34.81 -5.91 44.41
C ASP A 134 -33.46 -5.26 44.01
N GLY A 135 -33.49 -4.39 42.99
CA GLY A 135 -32.35 -3.55 42.55
C GLY A 135 -31.94 -3.75 41.09
N GLY A 136 -32.81 -3.40 40.14
CA GLY A 136 -32.56 -3.60 38.71
C GLY A 136 -31.47 -2.73 38.08
N ILE A 137 -30.21 -3.20 38.04
CA ILE A 137 -29.16 -2.72 37.12
C ILE A 137 -28.48 -3.92 36.46
N ASN A 138 -28.47 -4.00 35.13
CA ASN A 138 -27.69 -5.01 34.43
C ASN A 138 -27.08 -4.50 33.11
N GLY A 139 -25.95 -3.79 33.23
CA GLY A 139 -24.98 -3.63 32.15
C GLY A 139 -23.71 -4.41 32.52
N GLY A 140 -23.38 -5.47 31.78
CA GLY A 140 -22.27 -6.33 32.18
C GLY A 140 -21.82 -7.33 31.12
N ASP A 141 -20.98 -6.90 30.16
CA ASP A 141 -20.17 -7.83 29.35
C ASP A 141 -18.91 -7.19 28.70
N ARG A 142 -18.34 -6.12 29.29
CA ARG A 142 -17.22 -5.35 28.70
C ARG A 142 -16.03 -5.03 29.62
N LYS A 143 -16.07 -5.42 30.90
CA LYS A 143 -15.08 -4.98 31.92
C LYS A 143 -13.62 -5.43 31.67
N PRO A 144 -13.30 -6.71 31.37
CA PRO A 144 -11.92 -7.21 31.51
C PRO A 144 -10.88 -6.52 30.60
N VAL A 145 -11.27 -6.19 29.38
CA VAL A 145 -10.36 -5.56 28.40
C VAL A 145 -10.02 -4.13 28.79
N ILE A 146 -11.00 -3.38 29.34
CA ILE A 146 -10.82 -1.99 29.78
C ILE A 146 -9.91 -1.91 31.01
N GLU A 147 -10.04 -2.86 31.92
CA GLU A 147 -9.17 -3.01 33.09
C GLU A 147 -7.71 -3.25 32.66
N MET A 148 -7.45 -4.18 31.73
CA MET A 148 -6.10 -4.41 31.20
C MET A 148 -5.50 -3.17 30.52
N TYR A 149 -6.28 -2.40 29.72
CA TYR A 149 -5.78 -1.17 29.11
C TYR A 149 -5.36 -0.12 30.14
N SER A 150 -6.16 0.11 31.18
CA SER A 150 -5.82 1.06 32.24
C SER A 150 -4.60 0.62 33.05
N GLN A 151 -4.46 -0.67 33.36
CA GLN A 151 -3.26 -1.25 34.00
C GLN A 151 -1.99 -1.03 33.16
N LEU A 152 -2.06 -1.28 31.84
CA LEU A 152 -0.93 -1.07 30.92
C LEU A 152 -0.56 0.42 30.78
N VAL A 153 -1.54 1.33 30.71
CA VAL A 153 -1.28 2.78 30.65
C VAL A 153 -0.65 3.29 31.96
N ASN A 154 -1.12 2.80 33.11
CA ASN A 154 -0.53 3.14 34.41
C ASN A 154 0.91 2.61 34.53
N SER A 155 1.17 1.39 34.05
CA SER A 155 2.51 0.80 34.01
C SER A 155 3.44 1.52 33.04
N ALA A 156 2.94 1.93 31.87
CA ALA A 156 3.68 2.78 30.94
C ALA A 156 4.04 4.13 31.57
N SER A 157 3.09 4.79 32.23
CA SER A 157 3.31 6.05 32.94
C SER A 157 4.39 5.92 34.04
N ALA A 158 4.28 4.90 34.90
CA ALA A 158 5.27 4.61 35.93
C ALA A 158 6.66 4.24 35.37
N SER A 159 6.71 3.56 34.21
CA SER A 159 7.97 3.25 33.52
C SER A 159 8.61 4.50 32.91
N LEU A 160 7.81 5.41 32.34
CA LEU A 160 8.27 6.66 31.72
C LEU A 160 8.58 7.79 32.72
N ALA A 161 8.17 7.64 33.98
CA ALA A 161 8.57 8.51 35.09
C ALA A 161 9.99 8.22 35.60
N LYS A 162 10.60 7.07 35.23
CA LYS A 162 11.97 6.73 35.61
C LYS A 162 12.99 7.53 34.80
N VAL A 163 13.52 8.58 35.43
CA VAL A 163 14.42 9.58 34.80
C VAL A 163 15.67 8.96 34.14
N PHE A 164 16.16 7.82 34.67
CA PHE A 164 17.50 7.28 34.35
C PHE A 164 17.55 6.16 33.29
N GLU A 165 16.43 5.62 32.79
CA GLU A 165 16.49 4.64 31.68
C GLU A 165 16.82 5.37 30.36
N GLU A 166 17.89 4.97 29.65
CA GLU A 166 18.24 5.48 28.32
C GLU A 166 17.39 4.86 27.20
N GLU A 167 17.24 5.59 26.09
CA GLU A 167 16.59 5.02 24.91
C GLU A 167 17.54 4.04 24.21
N PRO A 168 17.10 2.81 23.89
CA PRO A 168 17.92 1.89 23.12
C PRO A 168 18.31 2.53 21.78
N ALA A 169 19.62 2.61 21.50
CA ALA A 169 20.12 3.21 20.25
C ALA A 169 19.49 2.57 18.99
N SER A 170 19.16 1.27 19.07
CA SER A 170 18.44 0.50 18.06
C SER A 170 17.03 1.00 17.72
N LEU A 171 16.41 1.89 18.51
CA LEU A 171 15.19 2.61 18.11
C LEU A 171 15.45 3.61 16.98
N TRP A 172 16.66 4.16 16.92
CA TRP A 172 17.08 5.24 16.02
C TRP A 172 17.92 4.74 14.82
N GLU A 173 18.12 3.42 14.69
CA GLU A 173 18.92 2.79 13.63
C GLU A 173 18.06 1.88 12.73
N GLU A 174 18.46 1.68 11.46
CA GLU A 174 17.87 0.65 10.59
C GLU A 174 18.56 -0.70 10.90
N PRO A 175 17.86 -1.69 11.48
CA PRO A 175 18.49 -2.90 12.02
C PRO A 175 19.01 -3.91 10.98
N TYR A 176 19.04 -3.54 9.68
CA TYR A 176 19.41 -4.43 8.57
C TYR A 176 20.46 -3.74 7.67
N ARG A 177 21.73 -4.17 7.79
CA ARG A 177 22.86 -3.59 7.05
C ARG A 177 22.69 -3.67 5.53
N GLU A 178 21.96 -4.67 5.03
CA GLU A 178 21.62 -4.87 3.62
C GLU A 178 20.75 -3.74 3.06
N ALA A 179 20.03 -3.00 3.90
CA ALA A 179 19.30 -1.80 3.47
C ALA A 179 20.23 -0.76 2.83
N SER A 180 21.46 -0.64 3.33
CA SER A 180 22.44 0.34 2.85
C SER A 180 23.04 -0.01 1.47
N GLN A 181 22.94 -1.28 1.03
CA GLN A 181 23.41 -1.74 -0.28
C GLN A 181 22.56 -1.19 -1.43
N TRP A 182 21.29 -0.84 -1.17
CA TRP A 182 20.37 -0.32 -2.18
C TRP A 182 20.57 1.20 -2.32
N LYS A 183 20.83 1.65 -3.56
CA LYS A 183 20.98 3.07 -3.91
C LYS A 183 19.92 3.51 -4.94
N PRO A 184 19.44 4.76 -4.90
CA PRO A 184 18.65 5.36 -5.97
C PRO A 184 19.27 5.20 -7.36
N CYS A 185 18.53 4.64 -8.32
CA CYS A 185 19.00 4.61 -9.72
C CYS A 185 17.91 4.77 -10.79
N ALA A 186 16.62 4.81 -10.45
CA ALA A 186 15.54 5.01 -11.42
C ALA A 186 15.60 6.34 -12.22
N HIS A 187 16.45 7.29 -11.82
CA HIS A 187 16.74 8.50 -12.62
C HIS A 187 17.55 8.21 -13.89
N ARG A 188 18.37 7.14 -13.89
CA ARG A 188 19.28 6.83 -15.00
C ARG A 188 18.45 6.45 -16.22
N THR A 189 18.56 7.23 -17.28
CA THR A 189 18.09 6.84 -18.62
C THR A 189 18.88 5.59 -19.03
N LEU A 190 18.16 4.57 -19.49
CA LEU A 190 18.76 3.30 -19.93
C LEU A 190 19.08 3.42 -21.40
N PRO A 191 20.20 2.85 -21.90
CA PRO A 191 20.40 2.68 -23.33
C PRO A 191 19.19 1.96 -23.92
N SER A 192 18.52 2.58 -24.87
CA SER A 192 17.38 2.00 -25.55
C SER A 192 17.89 0.94 -26.53
N ASN A 193 17.47 -0.32 -26.34
CA ASN A 193 17.53 -1.33 -27.41
C ASN A 193 16.41 -1.12 -28.46
N HIS A 194 15.76 0.04 -28.46
CA HIS A 194 15.14 0.56 -29.66
C HIS A 194 16.28 1.03 -30.57
N GLU A 195 16.33 0.45 -31.76
CA GLU A 195 17.05 1.04 -32.90
C GLU A 195 16.58 2.49 -33.10
N GLU A 196 17.38 3.33 -33.76
CA GLU A 196 17.04 4.73 -34.08
C GLU A 196 15.94 4.82 -35.16
N GLY A 197 14.77 4.26 -34.86
CA GLY A 197 13.64 4.06 -35.76
C GLY A 197 12.48 5.00 -35.49
N ASN A 198 12.72 6.30 -35.69
CA ASN A 198 11.81 7.44 -35.49
C ASN A 198 11.22 7.63 -34.09
N ALA A 199 11.25 8.87 -33.62
CA ALA A 199 10.24 9.37 -32.68
C ALA A 199 8.90 9.42 -33.45
N GLY A 200 8.16 8.32 -33.44
CA GLY A 200 6.89 8.19 -34.16
C GLY A 200 5.84 9.17 -33.64
N GLU A 201 4.96 9.62 -34.52
CA GLU A 201 3.86 10.52 -34.17
C GLU A 201 3.05 9.95 -33.00
N SER A 202 2.72 10.82 -32.03
CA SER A 202 1.99 10.45 -30.83
C SER A 202 0.61 9.91 -31.19
N ASN A 203 0.22 8.78 -30.58
CA ASN A 203 -1.08 8.15 -30.81
C ASN A 203 -2.27 9.02 -30.37
N GLY A 204 -2.02 10.10 -29.60
CA GLY A 204 -3.00 11.07 -29.16
C GLY A 204 -2.69 11.61 -27.77
N TYR A 205 -3.61 12.44 -27.25
CA TYR A 205 -3.46 13.14 -25.98
C TYR A 205 -4.18 12.43 -24.84
N ILE A 206 -3.51 12.23 -23.71
CA ILE A 206 -4.11 11.70 -22.49
C ILE A 206 -4.29 12.83 -21.48
N ILE A 207 -5.54 13.11 -21.10
CA ILE A 207 -5.89 13.95 -19.96
C ILE A 207 -6.16 13.06 -18.75
N VAL A 208 -5.68 13.46 -17.58
CA VAL A 208 -5.99 12.80 -16.31
C VAL A 208 -6.51 13.81 -15.29
N SER A 209 -7.72 13.56 -14.79
CA SER A 209 -8.25 14.22 -13.59
C SER A 209 -8.20 13.23 -12.43
N ALA A 210 -7.18 13.34 -11.57
CA ALA A 210 -6.97 12.45 -10.44
C ALA A 210 -7.90 12.77 -9.26
N ASN A 211 -8.33 11.74 -8.53
CA ASN A 211 -9.19 11.83 -7.35
C ASN A 211 -8.44 11.49 -6.04
N GLY A 212 -9.16 11.53 -4.92
CA GLY A 212 -8.61 11.30 -3.59
C GLY A 212 -7.77 12.47 -3.08
N GLY A 213 -7.19 12.29 -1.90
CA GLY A 213 -6.27 13.28 -1.33
C GLY A 213 -4.88 13.19 -1.96
N LEU A 214 -4.01 14.19 -1.69
CA LEU A 214 -2.63 14.33 -2.19
C LEU A 214 -1.88 13.02 -2.46
N ASN A 215 -1.91 12.09 -1.49
CA ASN A 215 -1.11 10.86 -1.52
C ASN A 215 -1.68 9.81 -2.49
N GLN A 216 -2.99 9.85 -2.79
CA GLN A 216 -3.62 9.07 -3.86
C GLN A 216 -3.36 9.73 -5.22
N GLN A 217 -3.57 11.05 -5.32
CA GLN A 217 -3.24 11.84 -6.52
C GLN A 217 -1.79 11.66 -6.98
N ARG A 218 -0.82 11.64 -6.05
CA ARG A 218 0.60 11.37 -6.33
C ARG A 218 0.81 10.02 -7.03
N VAL A 219 0.05 8.99 -6.64
CA VAL A 219 0.09 7.67 -7.27
C VAL A 219 -0.61 7.67 -8.63
N ALA A 220 -1.76 8.33 -8.74
CA ALA A 220 -2.48 8.49 -10.00
C ALA A 220 -1.60 9.15 -11.09
N ILE A 221 -0.88 10.22 -10.76
CA ILE A 221 0.09 10.86 -11.67
C ILE A 221 1.17 9.87 -12.11
N CYS A 222 1.79 9.14 -11.18
CA CYS A 222 2.85 8.18 -11.50
C CYS A 222 2.32 7.01 -12.37
N ASN A 223 1.05 6.63 -12.20
CA ASN A 223 0.39 5.65 -13.04
C ASN A 223 0.06 6.24 -14.42
N ALA A 224 -0.38 7.50 -14.51
CA ALA A 224 -0.69 8.21 -15.75
C ALA A 224 0.53 8.32 -16.68
N VAL A 225 1.69 8.72 -16.13
CA VAL A 225 2.98 8.77 -16.85
C VAL A 225 3.33 7.39 -17.46
N ALA A 226 3.07 6.30 -16.71
CA ALA A 226 3.31 4.95 -17.21
C ALA A 226 2.26 4.48 -18.24
N VAL A 227 1.03 4.99 -18.19
CA VAL A 227 -0.01 4.71 -19.21
C VAL A 227 0.28 5.50 -20.50
N ALA A 228 0.74 6.74 -20.40
CA ALA A 228 1.17 7.54 -21.54
C ALA A 228 2.34 6.88 -22.29
N SER A 229 3.37 6.44 -21.56
CA SER A 229 4.50 5.68 -22.11
C SER A 229 4.06 4.34 -22.74
N LEU A 230 3.17 3.58 -22.06
CA LEU A 230 2.62 2.32 -22.57
C LEU A 230 1.86 2.48 -23.90
N LEU A 231 1.22 3.62 -24.12
CA LEU A 231 0.33 3.87 -25.26
C LEU A 231 0.96 4.77 -26.33
N ASN A 232 2.25 5.12 -26.23
CA ASN A 232 2.93 6.13 -27.06
C ASN A 232 2.09 7.41 -27.23
N ALA A 233 1.72 8.02 -26.11
CA ALA A 233 0.75 9.10 -26.03
C ALA A 233 1.29 10.32 -25.28
N THR A 234 0.90 11.52 -25.73
CA THR A 234 1.28 12.79 -25.13
C THR A 234 0.46 13.04 -23.87
N LEU A 235 1.11 13.24 -22.72
CA LEU A 235 0.41 13.50 -21.46
C LEU A 235 0.08 14.99 -21.33
N VAL A 236 -1.21 15.33 -21.23
CA VAL A 236 -1.62 16.66 -20.79
C VAL A 236 -1.39 16.76 -19.27
N LEU A 237 -0.85 17.88 -18.81
CA LEU A 237 -0.51 18.12 -17.40
C LEU A 237 -1.68 17.72 -16.48
N PRO A 238 -1.46 16.84 -15.47
CA PRO A 238 -2.56 16.30 -14.67
C PRO A 238 -3.36 17.37 -13.94
N ARG A 239 -4.66 17.11 -13.77
CA ARG A 239 -5.58 17.94 -12.99
C ARG A 239 -6.03 17.20 -11.74
N PHE A 240 -6.43 17.93 -10.71
CA PHE A 240 -6.98 17.36 -9.48
C PHE A 240 -8.48 17.64 -9.42
N LEU A 241 -9.27 16.59 -9.19
CA LEU A 241 -10.71 16.74 -8.96
C LEU A 241 -10.95 17.34 -7.58
N TYR A 242 -11.80 18.37 -7.55
CA TYR A 242 -12.35 18.87 -6.31
C TYR A 242 -13.21 17.79 -5.65
N SER A 243 -12.95 17.53 -4.36
CA SER A 243 -13.69 16.57 -3.54
C SER A 243 -14.48 17.29 -2.46
N ASN A 244 -15.71 16.85 -2.22
CA ASN A 244 -16.54 17.35 -1.11
C ASN A 244 -16.00 16.93 0.28
N VAL A 245 -15.09 15.96 0.35
CA VAL A 245 -14.40 15.54 1.58
C VAL A 245 -13.23 16.45 1.86
N TRP A 246 -12.34 16.62 0.88
CA TRP A 246 -11.08 17.38 1.03
C TRP A 246 -11.26 18.90 0.90
N LYS A 247 -12.27 19.34 0.14
CA LYS A 247 -12.66 20.75 -0.11
C LYS A 247 -11.52 21.65 -0.59
N ASP A 248 -10.51 21.06 -1.20
CA ASP A 248 -9.30 21.73 -1.67
C ASP A 248 -9.39 22.03 -3.18
N PRO A 249 -9.27 23.29 -3.62
CA PRO A 249 -9.27 23.65 -5.03
C PRO A 249 -7.90 23.51 -5.72
N SER A 250 -6.82 23.24 -4.97
CA SER A 250 -5.44 23.17 -5.49
C SER A 250 -5.34 22.30 -6.75
N GLN A 251 -4.63 22.78 -7.77
CA GLN A 251 -4.27 22.02 -8.95
C GLN A 251 -2.81 21.58 -8.91
N PHE A 252 -2.34 20.91 -9.96
CA PHE A 252 -1.00 20.34 -10.00
C PHE A 252 0.09 21.38 -9.70
N GLY A 253 0.05 22.56 -10.33
CA GLY A 253 1.02 23.64 -10.16
C GLY A 253 1.03 24.31 -8.77
N ASP A 254 -0.01 24.15 -7.95
CA ASP A 254 0.00 24.61 -6.55
C ASP A 254 0.81 23.67 -5.64
N ILE A 255 0.79 22.38 -5.97
CA ILE A 255 1.38 21.30 -5.18
C ILE A 255 2.80 20.96 -5.67
N TYR A 256 2.99 20.85 -6.98
CA TYR A 256 4.19 20.34 -7.63
C TYR A 256 4.78 21.34 -8.64
N GLN A 257 6.09 21.32 -8.83
CA GLN A 257 6.80 22.18 -9.79
C GLN A 257 6.65 21.62 -11.21
N GLU A 258 5.85 22.29 -12.05
CA GLU A 258 5.54 21.86 -13.42
C GLU A 258 6.78 21.70 -14.30
N GLU A 259 7.67 22.70 -14.29
CA GLU A 259 8.89 22.73 -15.10
C GLU A 259 9.85 21.60 -14.71
N CYS A 260 9.91 21.27 -13.42
CA CYS A 260 10.69 20.13 -12.92
C CYS A 260 10.06 18.79 -13.30
N PHE A 261 8.72 18.70 -13.26
CA PHE A 261 7.99 17.49 -13.65
C PHE A 261 8.17 17.16 -15.14
N VAL A 262 7.95 18.15 -16.02
CA VAL A 262 8.17 18.03 -17.47
C VAL A 262 9.62 17.65 -17.75
N LYS A 263 10.58 18.47 -17.28
CA LYS A 263 12.01 18.25 -17.55
C LYS A 263 12.55 16.92 -17.02
N THR A 264 12.03 16.39 -15.91
CA THR A 264 12.49 15.10 -15.39
C THR A 264 12.03 13.92 -16.25
N LEU A 265 11.02 14.10 -17.10
CA LEU A 265 10.37 13.04 -17.88
C LEU A 265 10.52 13.22 -19.40
N GLU A 266 11.24 14.26 -19.86
CA GLU A 266 11.42 14.60 -21.28
C GLU A 266 12.03 13.46 -22.12
N ASP A 267 12.91 12.64 -21.53
CA ASP A 267 13.46 11.41 -22.15
C ASP A 267 12.46 10.23 -22.25
N ASP A 268 11.39 10.20 -21.43
CA ASP A 268 10.52 9.03 -21.25
C ASP A 268 9.10 9.22 -21.85
N ILE A 269 8.55 10.45 -21.86
CA ILE A 269 7.27 10.83 -22.52
C ILE A 269 7.22 12.33 -22.89
N GLU A 270 6.45 12.70 -23.91
CA GLU A 270 6.04 14.09 -24.16
C GLU A 270 4.97 14.54 -23.14
N ILE A 271 5.11 15.77 -22.62
CA ILE A 271 4.17 16.36 -21.66
C ILE A 271 3.84 17.81 -22.08
N VAL A 272 2.55 18.13 -22.21
CA VAL A 272 2.05 19.46 -22.62
C VAL A 272 1.18 20.09 -21.52
N LYS A 273 1.19 21.42 -21.38
CA LYS A 273 0.37 22.11 -20.36
C LYS A 273 -1.14 22.10 -20.67
N GLU A 274 -1.51 22.16 -21.95
CA GLU A 274 -2.91 22.13 -22.41
C GLU A 274 -3.04 21.32 -23.71
N LEU A 275 -4.28 20.97 -24.09
CA LEU A 275 -4.56 20.40 -25.42
C LEU A 275 -4.29 21.41 -26.55
N PRO A 276 -3.91 20.94 -27.75
CA PRO A 276 -3.92 21.75 -28.96
C PRO A 276 -5.29 22.41 -29.21
N PRO A 277 -5.35 23.61 -29.83
CA PRO A 277 -6.60 24.34 -30.03
C PRO A 277 -7.72 23.54 -30.72
N ALA A 278 -7.37 22.66 -31.68
CA ALA A 278 -8.32 21.81 -32.38
C ALA A 278 -9.02 20.77 -31.48
N LEU A 279 -8.38 20.32 -30.40
CA LEU A 279 -8.94 19.36 -29.44
C LEU A 279 -9.55 20.06 -28.21
N ARG A 280 -9.11 21.30 -27.90
CA ARG A 280 -9.51 22.07 -26.70
C ARG A 280 -11.02 22.26 -26.53
N PHE A 281 -11.76 22.32 -27.64
CA PHE A 281 -13.21 22.58 -27.65
C PHE A 281 -14.07 21.32 -27.84
N LEU A 282 -13.47 20.12 -27.90
CA LEU A 282 -14.23 18.88 -28.02
C LEU A 282 -14.92 18.51 -26.70
N ASN A 283 -16.20 18.14 -26.77
CA ASN A 283 -16.88 17.47 -25.65
C ASN A 283 -16.42 16.00 -25.62
N ILE A 284 -15.41 15.71 -24.80
CA ILE A 284 -14.73 14.40 -24.71
C ILE A 284 -15.69 13.29 -24.25
N GLU A 285 -16.67 13.62 -23.41
CA GLU A 285 -17.73 12.70 -22.97
C GLU A 285 -18.68 12.36 -24.13
N ALA A 286 -19.16 13.37 -24.87
CA ALA A 286 -20.10 13.18 -25.98
C ALA A 286 -19.51 12.38 -27.17
N ILE A 287 -18.19 12.42 -27.39
CA ILE A 287 -17.50 11.59 -28.39
C ILE A 287 -17.10 10.19 -27.87
N GLY A 288 -17.44 9.86 -26.62
CA GLY A 288 -17.16 8.57 -26.00
C GLY A 288 -15.69 8.31 -25.67
N SER A 289 -14.90 9.37 -25.42
CA SER A 289 -13.48 9.28 -25.06
C SER A 289 -13.19 9.56 -23.57
N GLN A 290 -14.22 9.48 -22.72
CA GLN A 290 -14.07 9.55 -21.27
C GLN A 290 -13.96 8.14 -20.69
N ILE A 291 -12.92 7.89 -19.90
CA ILE A 291 -12.69 6.64 -19.16
C ILE A 291 -12.86 6.91 -17.67
N THR A 292 -13.59 6.03 -17.00
CA THR A 292 -14.00 6.20 -15.60
C THR A 292 -13.61 4.98 -14.74
N ASP A 293 -13.99 5.06 -13.46
CA ASP A 293 -13.85 4.01 -12.47
C ASP A 293 -14.61 2.70 -12.77
N ALA A 294 -15.49 2.70 -13.78
CA ALA A 294 -16.26 1.54 -14.25
C ALA A 294 -15.63 0.80 -15.45
N ASP A 295 -14.82 1.49 -16.27
CA ASP A 295 -14.34 0.97 -17.57
C ASP A 295 -13.04 0.16 -17.49
N LEU A 296 -12.32 0.29 -16.38
CA LEU A 296 -11.07 -0.41 -16.09
C LEU A 296 -11.08 -0.96 -14.67
N ASP A 297 -10.83 -2.26 -14.51
CA ASP A 297 -10.77 -2.92 -13.21
C ASP A 297 -9.73 -2.33 -12.24
N LYS A 298 -9.87 -2.66 -10.95
CA LYS A 298 -8.80 -2.40 -9.97
C LYS A 298 -7.60 -3.31 -10.23
N GLU A 299 -6.40 -2.73 -10.14
CA GLU A 299 -5.14 -3.38 -10.49
C GLU A 299 -5.09 -3.89 -11.96
N ALA A 300 -5.81 -3.21 -12.86
CA ALA A 300 -5.81 -3.44 -14.30
C ALA A 300 -4.38 -3.50 -14.89
N LYS A 301 -4.19 -4.37 -15.88
CA LYS A 301 -2.90 -4.69 -16.48
C LYS A 301 -2.69 -3.89 -17.77
N PRO A 302 -1.45 -3.77 -18.29
CA PRO A 302 -1.18 -3.10 -19.57
C PRO A 302 -2.10 -3.52 -20.72
N VAL A 303 -2.42 -4.82 -20.83
CA VAL A 303 -3.32 -5.34 -21.87
C VAL A 303 -4.74 -4.79 -21.79
N ASP A 304 -5.21 -4.39 -20.60
CA ASP A 304 -6.53 -3.79 -20.41
C ASP A 304 -6.55 -2.34 -20.93
N TYR A 305 -5.48 -1.58 -20.69
CA TYR A 305 -5.30 -0.25 -21.30
C TYR A 305 -5.13 -0.33 -22.82
N ILE A 306 -4.34 -1.29 -23.34
CA ILE A 306 -4.19 -1.51 -24.79
C ILE A 306 -5.54 -1.89 -25.44
N ARG A 307 -6.38 -2.68 -24.75
CA ARG A 307 -7.67 -3.13 -25.28
C ARG A 307 -8.78 -2.07 -25.19
N THR A 308 -8.85 -1.31 -24.11
CA THR A 308 -9.94 -0.37 -23.85
C THR A 308 -9.60 1.07 -24.24
N VAL A 309 -8.36 1.52 -24.00
CA VAL A 309 -7.97 2.93 -24.13
C VAL A 309 -7.37 3.23 -25.51
N LEU A 310 -6.46 2.38 -26.01
CA LEU A 310 -5.77 2.63 -27.29
C LEU A 310 -6.74 2.81 -28.49
N PRO A 311 -7.83 2.02 -28.63
CA PRO A 311 -8.75 2.20 -29.75
C PRO A 311 -9.52 3.53 -29.69
N LEU A 312 -9.81 4.04 -28.49
CA LEU A 312 -10.43 5.36 -28.31
C LEU A 312 -9.43 6.47 -28.64
N LEU A 313 -8.19 6.34 -28.17
CA LEU A 313 -7.13 7.30 -28.42
C LEU A 313 -6.84 7.45 -29.92
N LEU A 314 -6.63 6.33 -30.64
CA LEU A 314 -6.39 6.32 -32.08
C LEU A 314 -7.60 6.83 -32.91
N LYS A 315 -8.83 6.64 -32.43
CA LYS A 315 -10.05 7.08 -33.12
C LYS A 315 -10.34 8.57 -32.91
N ASN A 316 -10.17 9.06 -31.69
CA ASN A 316 -10.65 10.37 -31.25
C ASN A 316 -9.51 11.39 -31.04
N GLY A 317 -8.24 10.99 -31.12
CA GLY A 317 -7.06 11.83 -30.89
C GLY A 317 -6.83 12.24 -29.42
N VAL A 318 -7.80 11.99 -28.53
CA VAL A 318 -7.76 12.33 -27.10
C VAL A 318 -8.53 11.30 -26.26
N VAL A 319 -8.05 11.00 -25.06
CA VAL A 319 -8.81 10.29 -24.00
C VAL A 319 -8.69 11.05 -22.68
N HIS A 320 -9.78 11.15 -21.92
CA HIS A 320 -9.80 11.72 -20.58
C HIS A 320 -10.11 10.65 -19.53
N PHE A 321 -9.18 10.38 -18.63
CA PHE A 321 -9.44 9.60 -17.42
C PHE A 321 -10.05 10.51 -16.34
N LEU A 322 -11.35 10.38 -16.10
CA LEU A 322 -12.09 11.11 -15.08
C LEU A 322 -12.16 10.29 -13.78
N GLY A 323 -11.51 10.80 -12.72
CA GLY A 323 -11.46 10.12 -11.42
C GLY A 323 -10.34 9.08 -11.34
N PHE A 324 -9.21 9.30 -12.02
CA PHE A 324 -8.14 8.31 -12.08
C PHE A 324 -7.44 8.15 -10.73
N GLY A 325 -7.66 7.02 -10.07
CA GLY A 325 -7.00 6.63 -8.82
C GLY A 325 -5.85 5.64 -9.03
N ASN A 326 -5.61 4.75 -8.06
CA ASN A 326 -4.60 3.70 -8.19
C ASN A 326 -5.10 2.47 -8.99
N ARG A 327 -5.40 2.66 -10.29
CA ARG A 327 -5.92 1.58 -11.15
C ARG A 327 -4.89 0.72 -11.86
N LEU A 328 -3.72 1.24 -12.23
CA LEU A 328 -2.65 0.44 -12.85
C LEU A 328 -1.99 -0.50 -11.83
N GLY A 329 -2.10 -1.81 -12.05
CA GLY A 329 -1.54 -2.85 -11.18
C GLY A 329 -0.01 -2.74 -10.99
N PHE A 330 0.52 -3.34 -9.91
CA PHE A 330 1.96 -3.33 -9.65
C PHE A 330 2.75 -4.44 -10.35
N ASP A 331 2.12 -5.59 -10.60
CA ASP A 331 2.73 -6.73 -11.28
C ASP A 331 1.67 -7.58 -12.02
N PRO A 332 1.99 -8.16 -13.20
CA PRO A 332 3.22 -7.95 -13.96
C PRO A 332 3.15 -6.60 -14.71
N LEU A 333 4.23 -5.82 -14.63
CA LEU A 333 4.42 -4.60 -15.43
C LEU A 333 5.80 -4.66 -16.12
N PRO A 334 5.93 -4.24 -17.39
CA PRO A 334 7.23 -4.09 -18.03
C PRO A 334 8.24 -3.28 -17.19
N PHE A 335 9.50 -3.71 -17.22
CA PHE A 335 10.57 -3.14 -16.39
C PHE A 335 10.73 -1.63 -16.58
N HIS A 336 10.68 -1.15 -17.83
CA HIS A 336 10.81 0.28 -18.14
C HIS A 336 9.66 1.11 -17.56
N LEU A 337 8.40 0.65 -17.67
CA LEU A 337 7.24 1.32 -17.07
C LEU A 337 7.31 1.33 -15.53
N GLN A 338 7.75 0.22 -14.93
CA GLN A 338 7.87 0.15 -13.47
C GLN A 338 9.01 1.06 -12.96
N ARG A 339 10.13 1.15 -13.70
CA ARG A 339 11.19 2.16 -13.48
C ARG A 339 10.64 3.58 -13.66
N LEU A 340 9.84 3.83 -14.69
CA LEU A 340 9.27 5.16 -14.97
C LEU A 340 8.35 5.64 -13.83
N ARG A 341 7.52 4.76 -13.26
CA ARG A 341 6.75 5.04 -12.02
C ARG A 341 7.67 5.41 -10.85
N CYS A 342 8.85 4.77 -10.74
CA CYS A 342 9.89 5.15 -9.77
C CYS A 342 10.54 6.51 -10.11
N LYS A 343 10.87 6.80 -11.38
CA LYS A 343 11.43 8.07 -11.84
C LYS A 343 10.48 9.23 -11.49
N CYS A 344 9.21 9.09 -11.86
CA CYS A 344 8.15 10.04 -11.58
C CYS A 344 7.96 10.28 -10.07
N ASN A 345 7.76 9.23 -9.27
CA ASN A 345 7.44 9.38 -7.85
C ASN A 345 8.58 10.00 -7.01
N PHE A 346 9.84 9.64 -7.27
CA PHE A 346 10.96 10.08 -6.44
C PHE A 346 11.64 11.34 -6.99
N HIS A 347 11.78 11.47 -8.32
CA HIS A 347 12.53 12.56 -8.94
C HIS A 347 11.61 13.66 -9.47
N ALA A 348 10.64 13.36 -10.33
CA ALA A 348 9.85 14.39 -11.02
C ALA A 348 8.90 15.18 -10.09
N LEU A 349 8.26 14.52 -9.13
CA LEU A 349 7.27 15.16 -8.24
C LEU A 349 7.92 15.89 -7.05
N LYS A 350 8.44 17.10 -7.33
CA LYS A 350 8.96 18.08 -6.37
C LYS A 350 7.89 19.06 -5.91
N PHE A 351 7.77 19.29 -4.60
CA PHE A 351 6.79 20.24 -4.06
C PHE A 351 7.10 21.69 -4.41
N THR A 352 6.08 22.56 -4.53
CA THR A 352 6.28 24.00 -4.83
C THR A 352 7.12 24.73 -3.78
N PRO A 353 7.86 25.80 -4.14
CA PRO A 353 8.67 26.58 -3.21
C PRO A 353 7.91 27.09 -1.97
N LYS A 354 6.60 27.40 -2.12
CA LYS A 354 5.69 27.75 -1.01
C LYS A 354 5.67 26.64 0.06
N ILE A 355 5.43 25.40 -0.36
CA ILE A 355 5.38 24.22 0.51
C ILE A 355 6.78 23.90 1.06
N GLN A 356 7.81 23.95 0.22
CA GLN A 356 9.19 23.63 0.64
C GLN A 356 9.71 24.58 1.72
N LYS A 357 9.45 25.89 1.60
CA LYS A 357 9.86 26.92 2.57
C LYS A 357 9.23 26.70 3.95
N VAL A 358 7.94 26.37 4.00
CA VAL A 358 7.22 26.14 5.28
C VAL A 358 7.53 24.75 5.84
N GLY A 359 7.74 23.74 4.99
CA GLY A 359 8.26 22.43 5.41
C GLY A 359 9.65 22.55 6.04
N ALA A 360 10.53 23.38 5.48
CA ALA A 360 11.85 23.64 6.07
C ALA A 360 11.76 24.35 7.43
N LEU A 361 10.81 25.28 7.59
CA LEU A 361 10.55 25.97 8.86
C LEU A 361 10.06 25.00 9.95
N LEU A 362 9.09 24.11 9.62
CA LEU A 362 8.62 23.05 10.51
C LEU A 362 9.77 22.13 10.97
N VAL A 363 10.54 21.61 10.02
CA VAL A 363 11.68 20.72 10.27
C VAL A 363 12.76 21.42 11.12
N SER A 364 13.00 22.71 10.88
CA SER A 364 13.95 23.50 11.67
C SER A 364 13.47 23.70 13.11
N ARG A 365 12.18 24.02 13.32
CA ARG A 365 11.61 24.25 14.66
C ARG A 365 11.57 22.98 15.50
N ILE A 366 11.17 21.83 14.95
CA ILE A 366 11.15 20.58 15.73
C ILE A 366 12.55 20.04 16.04
N ARG A 367 13.53 20.28 15.15
CA ARG A 367 14.97 20.08 15.44
C ARG A 367 15.57 21.18 16.34
N LYS A 368 14.75 22.08 16.91
CA LYS A 368 15.13 23.20 17.80
C LYS A 368 16.23 24.11 17.21
N PHE A 369 16.26 24.26 15.89
CA PHE A 369 17.31 24.92 15.11
C PHE A 369 18.73 24.33 15.31
N LYS A 370 18.89 23.19 16.00
CA LYS A 370 20.18 22.48 16.09
C LYS A 370 20.54 21.87 14.74
N ALA A 371 21.83 21.89 14.41
CA ALA A 371 22.36 21.44 13.12
C ALA A 371 22.29 19.89 12.96
N ALA A 372 21.16 19.39 12.46
CA ALA A 372 21.09 18.03 11.91
C ALA A 372 21.90 17.92 10.61
N ARG A 373 22.40 16.71 10.30
CA ARG A 373 23.05 16.45 9.01
C ARG A 373 22.02 16.64 7.89
N SER A 374 22.29 17.55 6.93
CA SER A 374 21.47 17.73 5.73
C SER A 374 21.50 16.45 4.88
N THR A 375 20.49 15.60 5.05
CA THR A 375 20.41 14.28 4.41
C THR A 375 19.99 14.39 2.95
N MET A 376 20.08 13.28 2.21
CA MET A 376 19.49 13.21 0.87
C MET A 376 17.97 13.42 0.89
N ILE A 377 17.28 13.06 2.00
CA ILE A 377 15.83 13.29 2.17
C ILE A 377 15.56 14.79 2.30
N ASP A 378 16.29 15.51 3.18
CA ASP A 378 16.13 16.96 3.36
C ASP A 378 16.34 17.69 2.02
N LYS A 379 17.41 17.38 1.29
CA LYS A 379 17.70 17.98 -0.02
C LYS A 379 16.61 17.73 -1.07
N GLN A 380 16.03 16.53 -1.10
CA GLN A 380 15.04 16.15 -2.11
C GLN A 380 13.62 16.66 -1.81
N LEU A 381 13.34 17.09 -0.58
CA LEU A 381 12.04 17.61 -0.15
C LEU A 381 12.03 19.12 0.08
N LEU A 382 13.09 19.67 0.68
CA LEU A 382 13.20 21.10 1.02
C LEU A 382 13.88 21.94 -0.08
N GLY A 383 14.57 21.30 -1.03
CA GLY A 383 15.28 21.99 -2.11
C GLY A 383 16.27 23.02 -1.58
N ASN A 384 16.21 24.24 -2.11
CA ASN A 384 17.07 25.35 -1.70
C ASN A 384 16.79 25.87 -0.28
N TYR A 385 15.69 25.43 0.36
CA TYR A 385 15.37 25.74 1.76
C TYR A 385 15.89 24.68 2.74
N ALA A 386 16.62 23.65 2.28
CA ALA A 386 17.26 22.69 3.17
C ALA A 386 18.27 23.40 4.10
N PRO A 387 18.33 23.09 5.41
CA PRO A 387 19.24 23.74 6.33
C PRO A 387 20.70 23.70 5.86
N ILE A 388 21.30 24.88 5.74
CA ILE A 388 22.72 25.05 5.37
C ILE A 388 23.59 24.58 6.54
N ARG A 389 24.72 23.93 6.23
CA ARG A 389 25.68 23.39 7.20
C ARG A 389 26.50 24.51 7.86
N ASN A 390 25.84 25.36 8.64
CA ASN A 390 26.51 26.25 9.57
C ASN A 390 26.97 25.40 10.78
N SER A 391 28.13 25.79 11.35
CA SER A 391 28.85 25.16 12.48
C SER A 391 28.10 24.06 13.27
N LEU A 392 28.74 22.89 13.40
CA LEU A 392 28.40 21.92 14.45
C LEU A 392 28.31 22.65 15.80
N SER A 393 27.21 22.45 16.53
CA SER A 393 27.10 22.94 17.90
C SER A 393 28.24 22.35 18.75
N PRO A 394 28.89 23.13 19.64
CA PRO A 394 30.07 22.67 20.39
C PRO A 394 29.90 21.31 21.08
N ASP A 395 28.72 21.05 21.65
CA ASP A 395 28.40 19.81 22.37
C ASP A 395 28.07 18.61 21.46
N GLY A 396 28.05 18.79 20.13
CA GLY A 396 27.70 17.74 19.15
C GLY A 396 26.25 17.22 19.19
N GLU A 397 25.44 17.61 20.17
CA GLU A 397 24.13 17.03 20.45
C GLU A 397 23.06 17.38 19.39
N THR A 398 22.79 16.45 18.48
CA THR A 398 21.72 16.56 17.47
C THR A 398 20.33 16.37 18.10
N SER A 399 19.44 17.36 17.97
CA SER A 399 18.03 17.24 18.41
C SER A 399 17.24 16.31 17.48
N ARG A 400 17.10 15.04 17.87
CA ARG A 400 16.29 14.04 17.15
C ARG A 400 14.79 14.21 17.43
N TYR A 401 13.96 13.77 16.49
CA TYR A 401 12.52 13.65 16.69
C TYR A 401 11.92 12.40 16.03
N LEU A 402 10.80 11.94 16.59
CA LEU A 402 9.96 10.91 15.99
C LEU A 402 8.76 11.58 15.30
N ALA A 403 8.39 11.15 14.10
CA ALA A 403 7.13 11.52 13.49
C ALA A 403 6.13 10.36 13.57
N LEU A 404 5.00 10.57 14.24
CA LEU A 404 3.90 9.64 14.36
C LEU A 404 2.77 10.05 13.41
N HIS A 405 2.51 9.24 12.39
CA HIS A 405 1.29 9.36 11.60
C HIS A 405 0.17 8.53 12.25
N LEU A 406 -0.80 9.23 12.83
CA LEU A 406 -1.92 8.68 13.61
C LEU A 406 -3.20 8.72 12.77
N ARG A 407 -3.39 7.69 11.93
CA ARG A 407 -4.61 7.53 11.12
C ARG A 407 -5.79 7.06 11.99
N PHE A 408 -6.38 7.97 12.77
CA PHE A 408 -7.53 7.78 13.65
C PHE A 408 -8.54 8.93 13.54
N GLU A 409 -8.70 9.46 12.33
CA GLU A 409 -9.68 10.48 11.98
C GLU A 409 -11.06 9.84 11.73
N GLU A 410 -12.12 10.63 11.84
CA GLU A 410 -13.53 10.17 11.79
C GLU A 410 -13.84 9.31 10.55
N ASP A 411 -13.31 9.69 9.37
CA ASP A 411 -13.53 8.97 8.12
C ASP A 411 -12.96 7.53 8.16
N MET A 412 -11.76 7.36 8.71
CA MET A 412 -11.11 6.07 8.90
C MET A 412 -11.79 5.23 9.98
N VAL A 413 -12.16 5.88 11.08
CA VAL A 413 -12.86 5.26 12.22
C VAL A 413 -14.22 4.72 11.76
N ALA A 414 -15.04 5.54 11.10
CA ALA A 414 -16.35 5.17 10.57
C ALA A 414 -16.25 4.06 9.51
N TYR A 415 -15.33 4.19 8.53
CA TYR A 415 -15.12 3.18 7.49
C TYR A 415 -14.75 1.80 8.06
N SER A 416 -14.00 1.77 9.18
CA SER A 416 -13.46 0.54 9.75
C SER A 416 -14.50 -0.44 10.31
N GLN A 417 -15.71 0.04 10.63
CA GLN A 417 -16.80 -0.72 11.31
C GLN A 417 -16.41 -1.32 12.67
N CYS A 418 -15.32 -0.86 13.28
CA CYS A 418 -14.91 -1.27 14.61
C CYS A 418 -15.54 -0.37 15.68
N GLU A 419 -15.57 -0.87 16.92
CA GLU A 419 -15.87 -0.06 18.11
C GLU A 419 -14.57 0.31 18.84
N PHE A 420 -14.57 1.46 19.50
CA PHE A 420 -13.42 2.05 20.20
C PHE A 420 -13.77 2.50 21.63
N GLY A 421 -14.94 2.13 22.13
CA GLY A 421 -15.33 2.22 23.54
C GLY A 421 -16.43 3.23 23.84
N GLY A 422 -16.81 4.10 22.90
CA GLY A 422 -17.89 5.09 23.07
C GLY A 422 -19.31 4.51 23.00
N GLY A 423 -19.46 3.19 22.89
CA GLY A 423 -20.72 2.48 23.09
C GLY A 423 -21.82 2.83 22.08
N GLU A 424 -23.03 3.05 22.58
CA GLU A 424 -24.21 3.30 21.75
C GLU A 424 -24.13 4.62 20.97
N SER A 425 -23.50 5.65 21.54
CA SER A 425 -23.35 6.96 20.90
C SER A 425 -22.37 6.87 19.72
N GLU A 426 -21.18 6.32 19.95
CA GLU A 426 -20.15 6.06 18.93
C GLU A 426 -20.72 5.23 17.77
N ARG A 427 -21.50 4.18 18.05
CA ARG A 427 -22.12 3.39 16.98
C ARG A 427 -23.15 4.17 16.14
N LYS A 428 -23.96 5.04 16.76
CA LYS A 428 -24.96 5.86 16.05
C LYS A 428 -24.33 6.97 15.22
N GLU A 429 -23.36 7.67 15.79
CA GLU A 429 -22.55 8.70 15.12
C GLU A 429 -21.84 8.13 13.88
N LEU A 430 -21.06 7.05 14.05
CA LEU A 430 -20.33 6.41 12.97
C LEU A 430 -21.24 5.67 11.97
N GLN A 431 -22.49 5.36 12.32
CA GLN A 431 -23.52 4.89 11.39
C GLN A 431 -23.98 6.04 10.48
N ALA A 432 -24.40 7.17 11.06
CA ALA A 432 -24.84 8.35 10.31
C ALA A 432 -23.72 8.88 9.40
N TYR A 433 -22.46 8.85 9.85
CA TYR A 433 -21.31 9.19 9.00
C TYR A 433 -21.17 8.24 7.80
N ARG A 434 -21.24 6.91 8.02
CA ARG A 434 -21.18 5.92 6.93
C ARG A 434 -22.32 6.06 5.92
N GLU A 435 -23.53 6.36 6.38
CA GLU A 435 -24.71 6.52 5.52
C GLU A 435 -24.64 7.78 4.66
N SER A 436 -24.13 8.89 5.22
CA SER A 436 -23.97 10.16 4.51
C SER A 436 -22.76 10.19 3.56
N HIS A 437 -21.61 9.66 3.98
CA HIS A 437 -20.35 9.78 3.23
C HIS A 437 -19.98 8.54 2.41
N PHE A 438 -20.44 7.35 2.80
CA PHE A 438 -20.04 6.07 2.18
C PHE A 438 -21.23 5.21 1.70
N PRO A 439 -22.18 5.73 0.89
CA PRO A 439 -23.40 5.01 0.50
C PRO A 439 -23.11 3.67 -0.20
N LEU A 440 -22.10 3.60 -1.08
CA LEU A 440 -21.69 2.35 -1.76
C LEU A 440 -21.05 1.32 -0.81
N LEU A 441 -20.48 1.76 0.32
CA LEU A 441 -20.05 0.83 1.38
C LEU A 441 -21.28 0.25 2.08
N MET A 442 -22.25 1.09 2.42
CA MET A 442 -23.51 0.67 3.06
C MET A 442 -24.32 -0.28 2.17
N GLU A 443 -24.37 -0.04 0.86
CA GLU A 443 -24.96 -0.96 -0.12
C GLU A 443 -24.24 -2.30 -0.15
N ARG A 444 -22.90 -2.31 -0.26
CA ARG A 444 -22.11 -3.55 -0.25
C ARG A 444 -22.28 -4.35 1.04
N LEU A 445 -22.43 -3.67 2.18
CA LEU A 445 -22.62 -4.31 3.48
C LEU A 445 -23.96 -5.05 3.59
N LYS A 446 -25.05 -4.55 2.98
CA LYS A 446 -26.34 -5.26 2.91
C LYS A 446 -26.21 -6.65 2.27
N ASN A 447 -25.31 -6.77 1.30
CA ASN A 447 -25.07 -7.99 0.53
C ASN A 447 -23.85 -8.80 1.04
N SER A 448 -23.29 -8.45 2.20
CA SER A 448 -22.09 -9.08 2.77
C SER A 448 -22.40 -9.83 4.08
N LYS A 449 -21.68 -10.92 4.36
CA LYS A 449 -21.71 -11.52 5.70
C LYS A 449 -21.20 -10.49 6.72
N GLN A 450 -22.02 -10.18 7.73
CA GLN A 450 -21.63 -9.33 8.84
C GLN A 450 -20.44 -9.94 9.61
N VAL A 451 -19.47 -9.10 9.95
CA VAL A 451 -18.25 -9.46 10.70
C VAL A 451 -18.29 -8.70 12.02
N SER A 452 -17.98 -9.35 13.14
CA SER A 452 -18.05 -8.68 14.46
C SER A 452 -16.90 -7.67 14.62
N PRO A 453 -17.07 -6.58 15.40
CA PRO A 453 -15.97 -5.64 15.70
C PRO A 453 -14.72 -6.32 16.26
N THR A 454 -14.90 -7.35 17.11
CA THR A 454 -13.82 -8.17 17.66
C THR A 454 -13.09 -8.96 16.56
N GLU A 455 -13.82 -9.58 15.63
CA GLU A 455 -13.23 -10.28 14.49
C GLU A 455 -12.51 -9.30 13.55
N LEU A 456 -13.08 -8.11 13.29
CA LEU A 456 -12.41 -7.04 12.54
C LEU A 456 -11.10 -6.61 13.21
N ARG A 457 -11.05 -6.55 14.55
CA ARG A 457 -9.83 -6.22 15.29
C ARG A 457 -8.78 -7.33 15.22
N MET A 458 -9.17 -8.59 15.42
CA MET A 458 -8.26 -9.74 15.26
C MET A 458 -7.79 -9.95 13.81
N LEU A 459 -8.62 -9.57 12.82
CA LEU A 459 -8.22 -9.45 11.42
C LEU A 459 -7.33 -8.24 11.12
N GLY A 460 -7.04 -7.40 12.13
CA GLY A 460 -6.18 -6.22 11.99
C GLY A 460 -6.74 -5.17 11.03
N ARG A 461 -8.07 -5.11 10.87
CA ARG A 461 -8.75 -4.17 9.98
C ARG A 461 -8.93 -2.80 10.64
N CYS A 462 -9.32 -2.79 11.91
CA CYS A 462 -9.43 -1.57 12.71
C CYS A 462 -8.13 -0.73 12.70
N PRO A 463 -8.20 0.61 12.74
CA PRO A 463 -7.05 1.44 13.10
C PRO A 463 -6.60 1.16 14.55
N LEU A 464 -5.39 1.61 14.89
CA LEU A 464 -4.93 1.70 16.28
C LEU A 464 -5.44 3.02 16.88
N THR A 465 -5.93 2.96 18.11
CA THR A 465 -6.33 4.16 18.85
C THR A 465 -5.11 4.95 19.35
N PRO A 466 -5.24 6.21 19.78
CA PRO A 466 -4.12 6.97 20.34
C PRO A 466 -3.54 6.33 21.61
N GLU A 467 -4.39 5.68 22.42
CA GLU A 467 -4.00 4.89 23.59
C GLU A 467 -3.09 3.71 23.20
N GLU A 468 -3.47 2.93 22.18
CA GLU A 468 -2.65 1.83 21.66
C GLU A 468 -1.35 2.32 21.02
N ALA A 469 -1.38 3.46 20.33
CA ALA A 469 -0.18 4.08 19.76
C ALA A 469 0.81 4.51 20.87
N ALA A 470 0.32 5.13 21.94
CA ALA A 470 1.11 5.52 23.09
C ALA A 470 1.74 4.31 23.80
N LEU A 471 0.94 3.25 24.01
CA LEU A 471 1.41 1.98 24.57
C LEU A 471 2.47 1.32 23.69
N VAL A 472 2.32 1.31 22.36
CA VAL A 472 3.34 0.76 21.46
C VAL A 472 4.65 1.54 21.54
N LEU A 473 4.61 2.87 21.56
CA LEU A 473 5.83 3.69 21.71
C LEU A 473 6.52 3.44 23.07
N ALA A 474 5.74 3.37 24.15
CA ALA A 474 6.27 3.12 25.49
C ALA A 474 6.80 1.68 25.64
N GLY A 475 6.14 0.71 24.98
CA GLY A 475 6.56 -0.69 24.90
C GLY A 475 7.87 -0.88 24.13
N LEU A 476 8.16 -0.01 23.16
CA LEU A 476 9.45 0.04 22.48
C LEU A 476 10.53 0.68 23.35
N GLY A 477 10.20 1.76 24.08
CA GLY A 477 11.10 2.43 25.03
C GLY A 477 11.46 3.87 24.65
N PHE A 478 10.59 4.58 23.92
CA PHE A 478 10.72 6.04 23.75
C PHE A 478 10.45 6.75 25.08
N LYS A 479 11.28 7.74 25.46
CA LYS A 479 11.14 8.46 26.73
C LYS A 479 9.96 9.43 26.73
N ARG A 480 9.50 9.81 27.93
CA ARG A 480 8.58 10.94 28.15
C ARG A 480 9.03 12.25 27.47
N SER A 481 10.34 12.46 27.35
CA SER A 481 10.97 13.63 26.74
C SER A 481 11.09 13.57 25.21
N THR A 482 10.68 12.48 24.56
CA THR A 482 10.73 12.34 23.08
C THR A 482 9.95 13.46 22.41
N HIS A 483 10.59 14.18 21.50
CA HIS A 483 9.89 15.15 20.64
C HIS A 483 9.13 14.38 19.56
N ILE A 484 7.80 14.49 19.56
CA ILE A 484 6.92 13.75 18.65
C ILE A 484 6.19 14.74 17.74
N TYR A 485 6.45 14.68 16.43
CA TYR A 485 5.55 15.30 15.46
C TYR A 485 4.35 14.39 15.24
N LEU A 486 3.14 14.90 15.46
CA LEU A 486 1.91 14.20 15.13
C LEU A 486 1.40 14.67 13.75
N ALA A 487 1.31 13.73 12.81
CA ALA A 487 0.86 13.94 11.44
C ALA A 487 -0.54 13.34 11.21
N GLY A 488 -1.35 14.03 10.41
CA GLY A 488 -2.79 13.77 10.22
C GLY A 488 -3.61 15.05 10.35
N SER A 489 -4.93 14.89 10.42
CA SER A 489 -5.88 15.97 10.76
C SER A 489 -6.55 15.68 12.11
N GLN A 490 -7.80 16.08 12.30
CA GLN A 490 -8.49 15.99 13.59
C GLN A 490 -8.75 14.53 13.98
N VAL A 491 -8.20 14.12 15.12
CA VAL A 491 -8.38 12.78 15.69
C VAL A 491 -9.80 12.65 16.26
N TYR A 492 -10.48 11.54 15.95
CA TYR A 492 -11.84 11.27 16.43
C TYR A 492 -11.88 11.21 17.97
N GLY A 493 -12.87 11.88 18.58
CA GLY A 493 -12.95 12.10 20.03
C GLY A 493 -12.05 13.21 20.59
N GLY A 494 -11.24 13.87 19.74
CA GLY A 494 -10.47 15.06 20.08
C GLY A 494 -9.52 14.89 21.28
N GLU A 495 -9.40 15.94 22.09
CA GLU A 495 -8.53 15.97 23.27
C GLU A 495 -8.82 14.83 24.26
N SER A 496 -10.10 14.46 24.42
CA SER A 496 -10.50 13.39 25.34
C SER A 496 -9.86 12.04 24.99
N ARG A 497 -9.81 11.73 23.68
CA ARG A 497 -9.19 10.52 23.12
C ARG A 497 -7.66 10.64 23.03
N MET A 498 -7.15 11.85 22.83
CA MET A 498 -5.70 12.12 22.77
C MET A 498 -5.00 12.12 24.13
N ARG A 499 -5.74 12.33 25.23
CA ARG A 499 -5.20 12.44 26.60
C ARG A 499 -4.21 11.34 27.00
N PRO A 500 -4.39 10.04 26.68
CA PRO A 500 -3.40 9.02 27.06
C PRO A 500 -2.11 9.06 26.25
N LEU A 501 -2.13 9.63 25.03
CA LEU A 501 -0.92 9.86 24.23
C LEU A 501 -0.17 11.11 24.70
N THR A 502 -0.86 12.25 24.86
CA THR A 502 -0.24 13.51 25.33
C THR A 502 0.18 13.43 26.81
N GLY A 503 -0.56 12.68 27.63
CA GLY A 503 -0.22 12.44 29.03
C GLY A 503 1.06 11.61 29.22
N LEU A 504 1.39 10.72 28.29
CA LEU A 504 2.66 9.96 28.29
C LEU A 504 3.80 10.73 27.57
N TYR A 505 3.48 11.49 26.51
CA TYR A 505 4.43 12.26 25.70
C TYR A 505 4.04 13.75 25.63
N PRO A 506 4.39 14.57 26.65
CA PRO A 506 4.07 16.00 26.68
C PRO A 506 4.80 16.82 25.60
N ASN A 507 5.92 16.32 25.05
CA ASN A 507 6.66 16.96 23.95
C ASN A 507 6.07 16.61 22.55
N LEU A 508 4.76 16.34 22.49
CA LEU A 508 4.02 16.13 21.24
C LEU A 508 3.60 17.46 20.63
N VAL A 509 3.86 17.63 19.33
CA VAL A 509 3.59 18.85 18.56
C VAL A 509 2.98 18.54 17.19
N THR A 510 2.30 19.51 16.59
CA THR A 510 1.73 19.40 15.23
C THR A 510 2.18 20.60 14.38
N LYS A 511 1.83 20.64 13.09
CA LYS A 511 2.01 21.85 12.26
C LYS A 511 1.27 23.07 12.82
N GLU A 512 0.13 22.86 13.46
CA GLU A 512 -0.69 23.91 14.09
C GLU A 512 -0.04 24.48 15.37
N THR A 513 0.76 23.70 16.10
CA THR A 513 1.51 24.20 17.28
C THR A 513 2.93 24.66 16.96
N LEU A 514 3.51 24.23 15.84
CA LEU A 514 4.84 24.64 15.38
C LEU A 514 4.84 25.88 14.46
N LEU A 515 3.71 26.27 13.87
CA LEU A 515 3.57 27.45 13.00
C LEU A 515 2.75 28.55 13.68
N THR A 516 3.08 29.80 13.41
CA THR A 516 2.23 30.92 13.83
C THR A 516 0.92 30.94 13.01
N PRO A 517 -0.14 31.59 13.51
CA PRO A 517 -1.39 31.73 12.75
C PRO A 517 -1.21 32.35 11.36
N SER A 518 -0.27 33.28 11.19
CA SER A 518 0.04 33.94 9.91
C SER A 518 0.86 33.07 8.96
N GLU A 519 1.77 32.23 9.46
CA GLU A 519 2.53 31.26 8.64
C GLU A 519 1.65 30.10 8.15
N LEU A 520 0.69 29.68 8.97
CA LEU A 520 -0.27 28.61 8.64
C LEU A 520 -1.42 29.11 7.77
N SER A 521 -1.82 30.38 7.88
CA SER A 521 -2.97 30.97 7.17
C SER A 521 -3.03 30.63 5.67
N PRO A 522 -1.93 30.74 4.87
CA PRO A 522 -1.92 30.42 3.44
C PRO A 522 -2.18 28.95 3.08
N PHE A 523 -2.37 28.07 4.06
CA PHE A 523 -2.56 26.62 3.91
C PHE A 523 -3.89 26.12 4.50
N ARG A 524 -4.57 26.90 5.35
CA ARG A 524 -5.73 26.43 6.16
C ARG A 524 -6.86 25.81 5.33
N ASN A 525 -7.10 26.33 4.13
CA ASN A 525 -8.18 25.88 3.23
C ASN A 525 -7.68 24.90 2.14
N PHE A 526 -6.43 24.44 2.23
CA PHE A 526 -5.78 23.62 1.20
C PHE A 526 -5.25 22.32 1.84
N SER A 527 -6.15 21.36 2.07
CA SER A 527 -5.85 20.12 2.81
C SER A 527 -4.71 19.30 2.18
N SER A 528 -4.53 19.36 0.87
CA SER A 528 -3.42 18.72 0.14
C SER A 528 -2.11 19.44 0.40
N GLN A 529 -2.09 20.76 0.52
CA GLN A 529 -0.89 21.51 0.88
C GLN A 529 -0.51 21.25 2.35
N LEU A 530 -1.48 21.13 3.26
CA LEU A 530 -1.26 20.68 4.64
C LEU A 530 -0.72 19.24 4.69
N ALA A 531 -1.27 18.32 3.90
CA ALA A 531 -0.78 16.94 3.79
C ALA A 531 0.64 16.85 3.19
N ALA A 532 1.05 17.83 2.37
CA ALA A 532 2.42 17.93 1.87
C ALA A 532 3.41 18.37 2.96
N LEU A 533 3.00 19.27 3.87
CA LEU A 533 3.79 19.61 5.05
C LEU A 533 3.97 18.40 5.98
N ASP A 534 2.89 17.66 6.26
CA ASP A 534 2.95 16.41 7.03
C ASP A 534 3.86 15.36 6.36
N PHE A 535 3.82 15.24 5.03
CA PHE A 535 4.73 14.37 4.27
C PHE A 535 6.20 14.75 4.50
N ILE A 536 6.53 16.04 4.42
CA ILE A 536 7.90 16.55 4.59
C ILE A 536 8.42 16.21 5.98
N VAL A 537 7.66 16.52 7.04
CA VAL A 537 8.09 16.28 8.43
C VAL A 537 8.15 14.78 8.74
N CYS A 538 7.21 13.97 8.25
CA CYS A 538 7.28 12.51 8.42
C CYS A 538 8.46 11.86 7.68
N ALA A 539 8.79 12.34 6.48
CA ALA A 539 9.90 11.80 5.71
C ALA A 539 11.26 12.19 6.29
N THR A 540 11.42 13.42 6.78
CA THR A 540 12.69 13.97 7.31
C THR A 540 12.98 13.64 8.79
N ALA A 541 12.05 13.01 9.51
CA ALA A 541 12.25 12.59 10.89
C ALA A 541 13.41 11.59 11.08
N ASP A 542 14.00 11.52 12.26
CA ASP A 542 14.99 10.50 12.57
C ASP A 542 14.31 9.13 12.59
N VAL A 543 13.14 9.02 13.24
CA VAL A 543 12.25 7.85 13.21
C VAL A 543 10.87 8.22 12.69
N PHE A 544 10.31 7.40 11.79
CA PHE A 544 8.90 7.50 11.38
C PHE A 544 8.09 6.33 11.94
N ALA A 545 6.98 6.60 12.61
CA ALA A 545 6.02 5.63 13.12
C ALA A 545 4.66 5.80 12.45
N MET A 546 3.98 4.69 12.14
CA MET A 546 2.64 4.70 11.55
C MET A 546 1.67 3.86 12.38
N THR A 547 0.45 4.34 12.62
CA THR A 547 -0.59 3.52 13.25
C THR A 547 -1.30 2.62 12.24
N ASP A 548 -1.69 3.17 11.07
CA ASP A 548 -2.12 2.36 9.94
C ASP A 548 -1.12 2.37 8.80
N SER A 549 -0.51 1.21 8.57
CA SER A 549 0.33 0.97 7.40
C SER A 549 -0.47 0.88 6.09
N GLY A 550 -1.79 0.77 6.12
CA GLY A 550 -2.63 0.80 4.93
C GLY A 550 -2.65 2.15 4.23
N SER A 551 -2.71 3.25 5.02
CA SER A 551 -2.79 4.62 4.51
C SER A 551 -1.69 4.95 3.51
N GLN A 552 -2.06 5.71 2.48
CA GLN A 552 -1.15 6.02 1.37
C GLN A 552 -0.06 7.03 1.75
N LEU A 553 -0.27 7.87 2.78
CA LEU A 553 0.81 8.66 3.38
C LEU A 553 1.88 7.75 4.01
N SER A 554 1.46 6.82 4.89
CA SER A 554 2.35 5.79 5.47
C SER A 554 3.11 5.02 4.38
N SER A 555 2.41 4.69 3.29
CA SER A 555 2.92 3.98 2.12
C SER A 555 4.09 4.74 1.48
N LEU A 556 3.86 5.99 1.06
CA LEU A 556 4.83 6.81 0.34
C LEU A 556 5.98 7.29 1.21
N VAL A 557 5.72 7.71 2.46
CA VAL A 557 6.77 8.13 3.40
C VAL A 557 7.73 6.97 3.66
N SER A 558 7.22 5.75 3.89
CA SER A 558 8.05 4.55 4.05
C SER A 558 8.95 4.31 2.83
N GLY A 559 8.41 4.45 1.62
CA GLY A 559 9.18 4.30 0.39
C GLY A 559 10.22 5.40 0.19
N PHE A 560 9.87 6.66 0.46
CA PHE A 560 10.78 7.81 0.33
C PHE A 560 11.97 7.71 1.30
N ARG A 561 11.70 7.30 2.56
CA ARG A 561 12.72 6.97 3.56
C ARG A 561 13.57 5.77 3.13
N ALA A 562 12.96 4.70 2.61
CA ALA A 562 13.69 3.54 2.12
C ALA A 562 14.54 3.83 0.86
N TYR A 563 14.16 4.83 0.05
CA TYR A 563 14.81 5.23 -1.20
C TYR A 563 15.99 6.18 -0.96
N TYR A 564 15.73 7.35 -0.35
CA TYR A 564 16.75 8.38 -0.15
C TYR A 564 17.48 8.29 1.21
N GLY A 565 16.92 7.60 2.20
CA GLY A 565 17.51 7.51 3.54
C GLY A 565 18.72 6.59 3.66
N GLY A 566 19.15 5.91 2.58
CA GLY A 566 20.44 5.20 2.51
C GLY A 566 20.66 4.05 3.52
N GLY A 567 19.61 3.59 4.20
CA GLY A 567 19.72 2.66 5.34
C GLY A 567 19.97 3.35 6.69
N GLN A 568 19.57 4.61 6.84
CA GLN A 568 19.70 5.42 8.07
C GLN A 568 18.37 6.15 8.42
N ALA A 569 17.24 5.65 7.94
CA ALA A 569 15.92 6.26 8.11
C ALA A 569 14.88 5.24 8.62
N PRO A 570 15.02 4.73 9.85
CA PRO A 570 14.17 3.67 10.40
C PRO A 570 12.69 4.02 10.37
N THR A 571 11.87 2.98 10.20
CA THR A 571 10.41 3.11 10.07
C THR A 571 9.71 2.04 10.91
N LEU A 572 8.95 2.47 11.91
CA LEU A 572 8.23 1.61 12.86
C LEU A 572 6.86 1.26 12.29
N ARG A 573 6.58 -0.03 12.15
CA ARG A 573 5.35 -0.56 11.55
C ARG A 573 4.71 -1.63 12.43
N PRO A 574 3.75 -1.27 13.31
CA PRO A 574 2.95 -2.22 14.07
C PRO A 574 2.22 -3.21 13.14
N ASN A 575 2.21 -4.49 13.52
CA ASN A 575 1.41 -5.49 12.84
C ASN A 575 0.05 -5.56 13.55
N LYS A 576 -0.96 -4.86 13.01
CA LYS A 576 -2.29 -4.69 13.63
C LYS A 576 -2.91 -6.01 14.13
N LYS A 577 -2.74 -7.12 13.40
CA LYS A 577 -3.19 -8.47 13.83
C LYS A 577 -2.47 -8.99 15.08
N ARG A 578 -1.14 -8.81 15.13
CA ARG A 578 -0.34 -9.24 16.29
C ARG A 578 -0.59 -8.34 17.50
N LEU A 579 -0.75 -7.03 17.30
CA LEU A 579 -1.10 -6.14 18.39
C LEU A 579 -2.47 -6.49 18.98
N ALA A 580 -3.48 -6.77 18.13
CA ALA A 580 -4.78 -7.24 18.59
C ALA A 580 -4.68 -8.54 19.42
N ALA A 581 -3.87 -9.52 18.99
CA ALA A 581 -3.61 -10.74 19.77
C ALA A 581 -2.91 -10.44 21.12
N ILE A 582 -1.85 -9.62 21.11
CA ILE A 582 -1.16 -9.17 22.33
C ILE A 582 -2.15 -8.51 23.30
N MET A 583 -3.06 -7.66 22.80
CA MET A 583 -4.08 -6.97 23.58
C MET A 583 -5.33 -7.83 23.90
N SER A 584 -5.32 -9.14 23.61
CA SER A 584 -6.45 -10.05 23.86
C SER A 584 -6.08 -11.30 24.67
N GLU A 585 -4.83 -11.46 25.09
CA GLU A 585 -4.38 -12.63 25.85
C GLU A 585 -4.57 -12.44 27.36
N ASN A 586 -5.38 -13.31 27.97
CA ASN A 586 -5.53 -13.55 29.42
C ASN A 586 -5.92 -12.36 30.33
N ASN A 587 -6.26 -11.18 29.80
CA ASN A 587 -6.66 -9.96 30.53
C ASN A 587 -5.65 -9.42 31.58
N THR A 588 -4.51 -10.09 31.76
CA THR A 588 -3.51 -9.84 32.81
C THR A 588 -2.12 -10.03 32.21
N MET A 589 -1.50 -8.94 31.79
CA MET A 589 -0.21 -8.95 31.08
C MET A 589 0.79 -8.00 31.76
N ASP A 590 1.88 -8.56 32.28
CA ASP A 590 2.99 -7.79 32.82
C ASP A 590 3.62 -6.85 31.78
N TRP A 591 4.07 -5.68 32.25
CA TRP A 591 4.69 -4.64 31.45
C TRP A 591 5.96 -5.10 30.72
N ASN A 592 6.78 -5.98 31.31
CA ASN A 592 7.98 -6.50 30.66
C ASN A 592 7.63 -7.54 29.59
N ASN A 593 6.61 -8.36 29.82
CA ASN A 593 6.05 -9.25 28.80
C ASN A 593 5.49 -8.45 27.60
N PHE A 594 4.75 -7.37 27.88
CA PHE A 594 4.26 -6.45 26.85
C PHE A 594 5.40 -5.78 26.06
N LYS A 595 6.39 -5.18 26.73
CA LYS A 595 7.60 -4.60 26.09
C LYS A 595 8.28 -5.61 25.14
N TYR A 596 8.50 -6.84 25.60
CA TYR A 596 9.09 -7.90 24.78
C TYR A 596 8.25 -8.23 23.55
N ARG A 597 6.94 -8.44 23.72
CA ARG A 597 5.99 -8.75 22.63
C ARG A 597 5.93 -7.62 21.59
N VAL A 598 5.91 -6.35 22.02
CA VAL A 598 5.87 -5.17 21.16
C VAL A 598 7.17 -5.01 20.35
N ARG A 599 8.34 -5.13 20.99
CA ARG A 599 9.65 -5.06 20.30
C ARG A 599 9.77 -6.15 19.22
N LYS A 600 9.50 -7.41 19.58
CA LYS A 600 9.48 -8.55 18.66
C LYS A 600 8.48 -8.40 17.51
N MET A 601 7.31 -7.79 17.76
CA MET A 601 6.33 -7.48 16.71
C MET A 601 6.91 -6.53 15.66
N ILE A 602 7.62 -5.48 16.08
CA ILE A 602 8.22 -4.47 15.20
C ILE A 602 9.42 -5.05 14.44
N GLU A 603 10.35 -5.70 15.13
CA GLU A 603 11.54 -6.34 14.54
C GLU A 603 11.17 -7.29 13.39
N GLU A 604 10.20 -8.19 13.61
CA GLU A 604 9.73 -9.13 12.60
C GLU A 604 8.91 -8.46 11.47
N GLY A 605 8.31 -7.29 11.75
CA GLY A 605 7.62 -6.45 10.78
C GLY A 605 8.57 -5.67 9.86
N GLN A 606 9.75 -5.29 10.37
CA GLN A 606 10.77 -4.51 9.68
C GLN A 606 11.69 -5.33 8.76
N LYS A 607 11.79 -6.65 8.96
CA LYS A 607 12.68 -7.57 8.20
C LYS A 607 12.77 -7.22 6.72
N VAL A 608 13.95 -6.73 6.32
CA VAL A 608 14.23 -6.31 4.94
C VAL A 608 13.97 -7.48 3.99
N ARG A 609 13.07 -7.23 3.05
CA ARG A 609 12.60 -8.18 2.06
C ARG A 609 12.58 -7.44 0.73
N ALA A 610 13.04 -8.10 -0.32
CA ALA A 610 12.78 -7.65 -1.69
C ALA A 610 11.26 -7.48 -1.89
N ARG A 611 10.87 -6.51 -2.73
CA ARG A 611 9.47 -6.27 -3.10
C ARG A 611 8.82 -7.59 -3.53
N LYS A 612 7.72 -7.97 -2.87
CA LYS A 612 6.95 -9.16 -3.29
C LYS A 612 6.05 -8.80 -4.47
N PHE A 613 5.76 -9.77 -5.32
CA PHE A 613 4.76 -9.65 -6.38
C PHE A 613 3.42 -9.12 -5.83
N GLY A 614 2.80 -8.19 -6.57
CA GLY A 614 1.60 -7.46 -6.18
C GLY A 614 1.82 -6.40 -5.09
N ARG A 615 3.07 -5.99 -4.79
CA ARG A 615 3.36 -4.98 -3.76
C ARG A 615 3.91 -3.69 -4.33
N SER A 616 3.38 -2.59 -3.82
CA SER A 616 3.67 -1.24 -4.27
C SER A 616 5.15 -0.87 -4.16
N ILE A 617 5.75 -0.53 -5.30
CA ILE A 617 7.08 0.12 -5.40
C ILE A 617 7.16 1.40 -4.57
N TYR A 618 6.06 2.16 -4.47
CA TYR A 618 5.99 3.41 -3.72
C TYR A 618 6.20 3.24 -2.20
N ARG A 619 6.15 1.99 -1.71
CA ARG A 619 6.42 1.59 -0.32
C ARG A 619 7.63 0.68 -0.19
N GLN A 620 7.86 -0.19 -1.18
CA GLN A 620 8.96 -1.16 -1.19
C GLN A 620 9.84 -0.96 -2.43
N PRO A 621 10.56 0.17 -2.56
CA PRO A 621 11.38 0.47 -3.74
C PRO A 621 12.71 -0.29 -3.79
N ARG A 622 13.01 -1.13 -2.78
CA ARG A 622 14.17 -2.02 -2.72
C ARG A 622 13.95 -3.21 -3.69
N CYS A 623 13.94 -2.89 -4.97
CA CYS A 623 13.75 -3.79 -6.11
C CYS A 623 14.40 -3.19 -7.38
N PRO A 624 14.88 -4.01 -8.34
CA PRO A 624 15.73 -3.56 -9.46
C PRO A 624 15.16 -2.44 -10.34
N GLU A 625 13.84 -2.32 -10.42
CA GLU A 625 13.13 -1.30 -11.21
C GLU A 625 13.27 0.10 -10.60
N CYS A 626 13.38 0.19 -9.27
CA CYS A 626 13.48 1.45 -8.52
C CYS A 626 14.93 1.74 -8.08
N MET A 627 15.61 0.73 -7.53
CA MET A 627 16.89 0.88 -6.84
C MET A 627 17.87 -0.20 -7.29
N CYS A 628 19.15 0.20 -7.37
CA CYS A 628 20.24 -0.68 -7.75
C CYS A 628 21.01 -1.10 -6.50
N LYS A 629 21.58 -2.31 -6.51
CA LYS A 629 22.59 -2.67 -5.53
C LYS A 629 23.93 -2.06 -5.91
N SER A 630 24.68 -1.56 -4.92
CA SER A 630 26.13 -1.46 -5.05
C SER A 630 26.71 -2.87 -5.03
N TYR A 631 27.07 -3.40 -6.19
CA TYR A 631 28.06 -4.47 -6.28
C TYR A 631 29.42 -3.89 -5.85
N TYR A 632 30.15 -4.66 -5.04
CA TYR A 632 31.56 -4.43 -4.72
C TYR A 632 32.40 -5.28 -5.66
#